data_AF-A0A426CPZ5-F1
#
_entry.id   AF-A0A426CPZ5-F1
#
_cell.length_a   1.000
_cell.length_b   1.000
_cell.length_c   1.000
_cell.angle_alpha   90.00
_cell.angle_beta   90.00
_cell.angle_gamma   90.00
#
_symmetry.space_group_name_H-M   'P 1'
#
loop_
_entity.id
_entity.type
_entity.pdbx_description
1 polymer ?
#
loop_
_entity_poly.entity_id
_entity_poly.type
_entity_poly.pdbx_seq_one_letter_code
_entity_poly.pdbx_strand_id
1 'polypeptide(L)'
;MTLFSSLPLGVLGLGAPELVVIMLIVLLLFGGAKLPKLARGLGQSIKEFKKAQESDDEKDEDGEQTKSSSTKTVSSESGPQKLAAKTTQKSPSDN
;
A
#
# COMPACT_ATOMS: atom_id res chain seq x y z
N MET A 1 -15.51 -40.04 13.26
CA MET A 1 -16.02 -39.82 11.89
C MET A 1 -17.44 -39.25 11.97
N THR A 2 -17.61 -38.11 12.64
CA THR A 2 -18.91 -37.42 12.88
C THR A 2 -18.67 -35.93 13.18
N LEU A 3 -17.78 -35.28 12.41
CA LEU A 3 -17.23 -33.96 12.79
C LEU A 3 -17.74 -32.76 11.98
N PHE A 4 -18.75 -32.93 11.10
CA PHE A 4 -19.25 -31.81 10.30
C PHE A 4 -20.78 -31.75 10.10
N SER A 5 -21.52 -32.76 10.59
CA SER A 5 -22.96 -32.90 10.26
C SER A 5 -23.93 -32.31 11.28
N SER A 6 -23.47 -31.75 12.40
CA SER A 6 -24.34 -31.02 13.33
C SER A 6 -24.27 -29.53 13.01
N LEU A 7 -24.69 -29.17 11.80
CA LEU A 7 -24.85 -27.79 11.35
C LEU A 7 -26.06 -27.20 12.10
N PRO A 8 -25.87 -26.28 13.08
CA PRO A 8 -27.00 -25.60 13.67
C PRO A 8 -27.57 -24.63 12.63
N LEU A 9 -28.87 -24.38 12.74
CA LEU A 9 -29.70 -23.51 11.91
C LEU A 9 -29.30 -22.01 11.96
N GLY A 10 -28.01 -21.69 11.84
CA GLY A 10 -27.41 -20.37 11.99
C GLY A 10 -27.52 -19.46 10.77
N VAL A 11 -28.42 -19.72 9.83
CA VAL A 11 -28.61 -18.91 8.59
C VAL A 11 -29.24 -17.53 8.87
N LEU A 12 -29.48 -17.16 10.14
CA LEU A 12 -30.04 -15.86 10.53
C LEU A 12 -29.05 -14.91 11.22
N GLY A 13 -27.79 -15.30 11.38
CA GLY A 13 -26.74 -14.41 11.86
C GLY A 13 -25.58 -14.46 10.89
N LEU A 14 -25.32 -13.36 10.18
CA LEU A 14 -24.03 -13.17 9.51
C LEU A 14 -22.96 -13.12 10.61
N GLY A 15 -22.47 -14.28 11.00
CA GLY A 15 -21.45 -14.44 12.00
C GLY A 15 -20.06 -14.29 11.39
N ALA A 16 -19.06 -14.29 12.26
CA ALA A 16 -17.67 -14.39 11.85
C ALA A 16 -17.38 -15.58 10.90
N PRO A 17 -17.95 -16.80 11.08
CA PRO A 17 -17.63 -17.91 10.18
C PRO A 17 -18.14 -17.68 8.74
N GLU A 18 -19.33 -17.11 8.54
CA GLU A 18 -19.87 -16.81 7.22
C GLU A 18 -19.01 -15.78 6.49
N LEU A 19 -18.56 -14.72 7.18
CA LEU A 19 -17.64 -13.74 6.59
C LEU A 19 -16.30 -14.36 6.20
N VAL A 20 -15.77 -15.30 6.99
CA VAL A 20 -14.54 -16.02 6.64
C VAL A 20 -14.72 -16.86 5.38
N VAL A 21 -15.86 -17.54 5.22
CA VAL A 21 -16.17 -18.32 4.00
C VAL A 21 -16.26 -17.40 2.77
N ILE A 22 -16.97 -16.26 2.88
CA ILE A 22 -17.05 -15.28 1.80
C ILE A 22 -15.67 -14.71 1.46
N MET A 23 -14.87 -14.38 2.48
CA MET A 23 -13.50 -13.90 2.31
C MET A 23 -12.65 -14.92 1.56
N LEU A 24 -12.78 -16.22 1.87
CA LEU A 24 -12.10 -17.29 1.16
C LEU A 24 -12.48 -17.36 -0.31
N ILE A 25 -13.78 -17.29 -0.63
CA ILE A 25 -14.27 -17.31 -2.02
C ILE A 25 -13.71 -16.12 -2.80
N VAL A 26 -13.76 -14.92 -2.22
CA VAL A 26 -13.22 -13.71 -2.82
C VAL A 26 -11.70 -13.83 -3.02
N LEU A 27 -10.97 -14.43 -2.06
CA LEU A 27 -9.54 -14.72 -2.19
C LEU A 27 -9.23 -15.72 -3.32
N LEU A 28 -10.10 -16.69 -3.57
CA LEU A 28 -9.93 -17.64 -4.67
C LEU A 28 -10.17 -16.99 -6.04
N LEU A 29 -11.18 -16.12 -6.15
CA LEU A 29 -11.51 -15.43 -7.39
C LEU A 29 -10.50 -14.33 -7.76
N PHE A 30 -10.11 -13.52 -6.78
CA PHE A 30 -9.23 -12.37 -7.01
C PHE A 30 -7.77 -12.65 -6.66
N GLY A 31 -7.47 -13.66 -5.84
CA GLY A 31 -6.15 -13.95 -5.31
C GLY A 31 -5.80 -13.11 -4.07
N GLY A 32 -5.02 -13.69 -3.15
CA GLY A 32 -4.60 -13.03 -1.90
C GLY A 32 -3.80 -11.73 -2.08
N ALA A 33 -3.20 -11.51 -3.26
CA ALA A 33 -2.43 -10.30 -3.54
C ALA A 33 -3.29 -9.11 -4.02
N LYS A 34 -4.50 -9.35 -4.56
CA LYS A 34 -5.31 -8.29 -5.20
C LYS A 34 -6.19 -7.54 -4.21
N LEU A 35 -6.76 -8.21 -3.22
CA LEU A 35 -7.55 -7.55 -2.16
C LEU A 35 -6.77 -6.47 -1.40
N PRO A 36 -5.56 -6.73 -0.86
CA PRO A 36 -4.81 -5.69 -0.16
C PRO A 36 -4.35 -4.57 -1.08
N LYS A 37 -4.19 -4.84 -2.39
CA LYS A 37 -3.85 -3.81 -3.38
C LYS A 37 -5.03 -2.88 -3.67
N LEU A 38 -6.24 -3.43 -3.83
CA LEU A 38 -7.47 -2.67 -3.99
C LEU A 38 -7.81 -1.87 -2.73
N ALA A 39 -7.70 -2.48 -1.55
CA ALA A 39 -7.94 -1.81 -0.27
C ALA A 39 -6.98 -0.64 -0.04
N ARG A 40 -5.70 -0.78 -0.42
CA ARG A 40 -4.72 0.33 -0.34
C ARG A 40 -5.09 1.51 -1.23
N GLY A 41 -5.49 1.25 -2.49
CA GLY A 41 -5.93 2.30 -3.40
C GLY A 41 -7.20 3.00 -2.91
N LEU A 42 -8.22 2.22 -2.54
CA LEU A 42 -9.48 2.75 -2.00
C LEU A 42 -9.26 3.54 -0.70
N GLY A 43 -8.40 3.06 0.19
CA GLY A 43 -8.07 3.74 1.44
C GLY A 43 -7.34 5.07 1.23
N GLN A 44 -6.46 5.16 0.22
CA GLN A 44 -5.86 6.43 -0.18
C GLN A 44 -6.90 7.41 -0.71
N SER A 45 -7.80 6.96 -1.60
CA SER A 45 -8.89 7.80 -2.13
C SER A 45 -9.83 8.30 -1.03
N ILE A 46 -10.22 7.44 -0.08
CA ILE A 46 -11.06 7.85 1.06
C ILE A 46 -10.31 8.82 1.97
N LYS A 47 -9.00 8.62 2.19
CA LYS A 47 -8.18 9.52 3.02
C LYS A 47 -8.08 10.92 2.39
N GLU A 48 -7.83 10.99 1.10
CA GLU A 48 -7.76 12.26 0.35
C GLU A 48 -9.14 12.93 0.30
N PHE A 49 -10.21 12.16 0.11
CA PHE A 49 -11.58 12.65 0.14
C PHE A 49 -11.93 13.27 1.51
N LYS A 50 -11.62 12.57 2.61
CA LYS A 50 -11.82 13.11 3.96
C LYS A 50 -10.98 14.36 4.21
N LYS A 51 -9.72 14.38 3.77
CA LYS A 51 -8.86 15.55 3.92
C LYS A 51 -9.39 16.76 3.16
N ALA A 52 -9.89 16.57 1.94
CA ALA A 52 -10.49 17.65 1.16
C ALA A 52 -11.78 18.18 1.83
N GLN A 53 -12.61 17.27 2.36
CA GLN A 53 -13.81 17.65 3.11
C GLN A 53 -13.47 18.44 4.38
N GLU A 54 -12.48 17.97 5.14
CA GLU A 54 -12.02 18.60 6.38
C GLU A 54 -11.32 19.94 6.10
N SER A 55 -10.53 20.06 5.02
CA SER A 55 -9.93 21.34 4.61
C SER A 55 -10.92 22.39 4.09
N ASP A 56 -12.10 21.99 3.60
CA ASP A 56 -13.18 22.93 3.28
C ASP A 56 -13.91 23.43 4.54
N ASP A 57 -13.96 22.61 5.61
CA ASP A 57 -14.51 22.97 6.92
C ASP A 57 -13.47 23.71 7.81
N GLU A 58 -12.16 23.48 7.63
CA GLU A 58 -11.05 23.99 8.45
C GLU A 58 -10.36 25.24 7.90
N LYS A 59 -10.98 26.03 7.00
CA LYS A 59 -10.45 27.35 6.60
C LYS A 59 -10.34 28.39 7.73
N ASP A 60 -10.49 27.96 8.98
CA ASP A 60 -10.28 28.76 10.18
C ASP A 60 -9.03 28.37 11.00
N GLU A 61 -8.37 27.21 10.86
CA GLU A 61 -7.18 26.89 11.68
C GLU A 61 -6.06 26.11 10.94
N ASP A 62 -4.83 26.64 11.04
CA ASP A 62 -3.61 26.32 10.29
C ASP A 62 -2.83 25.09 10.83
N GLY A 63 -2.08 24.39 9.96
CA GLY A 63 -0.88 23.63 10.39
C GLY A 63 -0.78 22.11 10.10
N GLU A 64 -0.19 21.78 8.94
CA GLU A 64 0.78 20.71 8.63
C GLU A 64 0.89 19.42 9.50
N GLN A 65 0.76 18.23 8.87
CA GLN A 65 1.87 17.26 8.86
C GLN A 65 1.74 16.12 7.83
N THR A 66 2.76 16.08 6.97
CA THR A 66 3.17 14.97 6.12
C THR A 66 3.71 13.79 6.93
N LYS A 67 3.31 12.55 6.60
CA LYS A 67 4.16 11.38 6.85
C LYS A 67 4.05 10.36 5.72
N SER A 68 5.08 10.40 4.88
CA SER A 68 5.50 9.36 3.95
C SER A 68 5.95 8.11 4.72
N SER A 69 5.51 6.94 4.29
CA SER A 69 6.11 5.64 4.62
C SER A 69 6.13 4.72 3.40
N SER A 70 6.81 5.17 2.35
CA SER A 70 7.46 4.31 1.37
C SER A 70 8.92 4.13 1.77
N THR A 71 9.22 3.02 2.46
CA THR A 71 10.59 2.49 2.59
C THR A 71 10.58 0.98 2.36
N LYS A 72 10.99 0.56 1.17
CA LYS A 72 11.91 -0.58 0.97
C LYS A 72 12.69 -0.34 -0.33
N THR A 73 13.86 0.23 -0.14
CA THR A 73 14.94 0.37 -1.11
C THR A 73 15.88 -0.83 -0.92
N VAL A 74 16.08 -1.59 -2.01
CA VAL A 74 17.20 -2.46 -2.43
C VAL A 74 18.00 -3.33 -1.43
N SER A 75 18.15 -4.61 -1.80
CA SER A 75 19.40 -5.38 -1.64
C SER A 75 19.52 -6.45 -2.74
N SER A 76 20.40 -6.18 -3.70
CA SER A 76 21.34 -7.17 -4.23
C SER A 76 22.61 -6.41 -4.60
N GLU A 77 23.62 -6.63 -3.76
CA GLU A 77 24.97 -6.12 -3.79
C GLU A 77 25.86 -6.96 -4.73
N SER A 78 26.76 -6.30 -5.47
CA SER A 78 28.12 -6.75 -5.83
C SER A 78 28.73 -5.64 -6.70
N GLY A 79 29.90 -5.05 -6.49
CA GLY A 79 31.00 -5.13 -5.54
C GLY A 79 32.06 -4.13 -6.06
N PRO A 80 33.01 -3.64 -5.24
CA PRO A 80 33.84 -2.48 -5.55
C PRO A 80 35.06 -2.83 -6.41
N GLN A 81 35.54 -1.88 -7.24
CA GLN A 81 36.98 -1.52 -7.35
C GLN A 81 37.26 -0.41 -8.39
N LYS A 82 37.72 0.75 -7.88
CA LYS A 82 38.97 1.46 -8.23
C LYS A 82 39.45 1.42 -9.70
N LEU A 83 39.47 2.57 -10.40
CA LEU A 83 40.68 3.13 -11.06
C LEU A 83 40.40 4.47 -11.79
N ALA A 84 41.24 5.47 -11.48
CA ALA A 84 41.83 6.50 -12.38
C ALA A 84 40.96 7.10 -13.51
N ALA A 85 40.56 8.37 -13.40
CA ALA A 85 41.33 9.56 -13.82
C ALA A 85 41.31 9.87 -15.33
N LYS A 86 40.96 11.13 -15.63
CA LYS A 86 41.39 11.98 -16.76
C LYS A 86 40.29 12.35 -17.79
N THR A 87 40.25 13.67 -18.05
CA THR A 87 39.53 14.40 -19.13
C THR A 87 38.12 14.84 -18.70
N THR A 88 37.91 16.10 -18.28
CA THR A 88 37.79 17.23 -19.22
C THR A 88 38.06 18.54 -18.48
N GLN A 89 39.21 19.14 -18.75
CA GLN A 89 39.52 20.53 -18.45
C GLN A 89 40.12 21.10 -19.73
N LYS A 90 39.41 21.98 -20.43
CA LYS A 90 40.01 23.11 -21.16
C LYS A 90 38.91 24.13 -21.48
N SER A 91 38.92 25.18 -20.69
CA SER A 91 38.24 26.46 -20.90
C SER A 91 38.53 27.09 -22.27
N PRO A 92 37.63 27.97 -22.74
CA PRO A 92 37.84 28.82 -23.90
C PRO A 92 38.97 29.82 -23.60
N SER A 93 39.85 30.05 -24.57
CA SER A 93 40.73 31.22 -24.62
C SER A 93 41.37 31.35 -26.00
N ASP A 94 41.08 32.49 -26.63
CA ASP A 94 41.91 33.35 -27.48
C ASP A 94 42.75 32.75 -28.62
N ASN A 95 42.31 33.03 -29.85
CA ASN A 95 42.98 33.84 -30.90
C ASN A 95 42.53 33.41 -32.30
#